data_AF-A0A2H6N8A9-F1
#
_entry.id   AF-A0A2H6N8A9-F1
#
_cell.length_a   1.000
_cell.length_b   1.000
_cell.length_c   1.000
_cell.angle_alpha   90.00
_cell.angle_beta   90.00
_cell.angle_gamma   90.00
#
_symmetry.space_group_name_H-M   'P 1'
#
loop_
_entity.id
_entity.type
_entity.pdbx_description
1 polymer ?
#
loop_
_entity_poly.entity_id
_entity_poly.type
_entity_poly.pdbx_seq_one_letter_code
_entity_poly.pdbx_strand_id
1 'polypeptide(L)'
;VYTPLSGGIGILVPFTSHEDHDFFQHVEMHLRSEHPPLCGRDHLSFRSYYFPVKNVIDGDLCEQFNSMEPNKQKNVSEELDRTPPEVSKKLEDIRTRYAF
;
A
#
# COMPACT_ATOMS: atom_id res chain seq x y z
N VAL A 1 3.88 14.38 -9.07
CA VAL A 1 2.56 14.95 -8.69
C VAL A 1 1.66 14.88 -9.91
N TYR A 2 0.40 14.48 -9.73
CA TYR A 2 -0.63 14.47 -10.78
C TYR A 2 -1.98 14.90 -10.20
N THR A 3 -2.90 15.37 -11.05
CA THR A 3 -4.27 15.71 -10.67
C THR A 3 -5.25 15.05 -11.64
N PRO A 4 -6.23 14.25 -11.17
CA PRO A 4 -7.32 13.76 -11.99
C PRO A 4 -8.44 14.80 -12.10
N LEU A 5 -9.27 14.66 -13.14
CA LEU A 5 -10.39 15.57 -13.42
C LEU A 5 -11.37 15.72 -12.24
N SER A 6 -11.54 14.68 -11.42
CA SER A 6 -12.40 14.68 -10.24
C SER A 6 -11.85 15.47 -9.04
N GLY A 7 -10.80 16.30 -9.23
CA GLY A 7 -10.31 17.24 -8.22
C GLY A 7 -9.35 16.66 -7.17
N GLY A 8 -8.87 15.43 -7.38
CA GLY A 8 -7.86 14.83 -6.51
C GLY A 8 -6.45 15.42 -6.71
N ILE A 9 -5.54 15.13 -5.78
CA ILE A 9 -4.11 15.38 -5.93
C ILE A 9 -3.38 14.13 -5.48
N GLY A 10 -2.54 13.58 -6.36
CA GLY A 10 -1.77 12.37 -6.09
C GLY A 10 -0.29 12.55 -6.44
N ILE A 11 0.55 11.64 -5.94
CA ILE A 11 1.98 11.61 -6.22
C ILE A 11 2.41 10.19 -6.58
N LEU A 12 3.44 10.10 -7.43
CA LEU A 12 4.19 8.86 -7.65
C LEU A 12 5.54 9.06 -7.01
N VAL A 13 5.93 8.15 -6.13
CA VAL A 13 7.16 8.22 -5.35
C VAL A 13 8.10 7.11 -5.80
N PRO A 14 9.36 7.41 -6.19
CA PRO A 14 10.33 6.38 -6.50
C PRO A 14 10.88 5.75 -5.21
N PHE A 15 11.02 4.43 -5.19
CA PHE A 15 11.74 3.74 -4.12
C PHE A 15 13.24 4.04 -4.19
N THR A 16 13.88 4.15 -3.02
CA THR A 16 15.33 4.39 -2.92
C THR A 16 16.15 3.11 -2.78
N SER A 17 15.51 2.00 -2.45
CA SER A 17 16.14 0.71 -2.22
C SER A 17 15.25 -0.41 -2.73
N HIS A 18 15.84 -1.56 -3.07
CA HIS A 18 15.07 -2.75 -3.46
C HIS A 18 14.36 -3.34 -2.24
N GLU A 19 14.96 -3.22 -1.07
CA GLU A 19 14.41 -3.68 0.20
C GLU A 19 13.09 -2.96 0.55
N ASP A 20 12.98 -1.65 0.24
CA ASP A 20 11.73 -0.92 0.41
C ASP A 20 10.69 -1.34 -0.61
N HIS A 21 11.09 -1.49 -1.89
CA HIS A 21 10.18 -2.01 -2.92
C HIS A 21 9.58 -3.36 -2.50
N ASP A 22 10.42 -4.30 -2.09
CA ASP A 22 9.99 -5.65 -1.71
C ASP A 22 9.11 -5.60 -0.46
N PHE A 23 9.46 -4.79 0.55
CA PHE A 23 8.63 -4.60 1.73
C PHE A 23 7.22 -4.12 1.38
N PHE A 24 7.09 -3.03 0.62
CA PHE A 24 5.79 -2.47 0.25
C PHE A 24 5.02 -3.41 -0.68
N GLN A 25 5.73 -4.18 -1.52
CA GLN A 25 5.09 -5.15 -2.41
C GLN A 25 4.43 -6.28 -1.60
N HIS A 26 5.12 -6.79 -0.57
CA HIS A 26 4.53 -7.81 0.31
C HIS A 26 3.36 -7.24 1.12
N VAL A 27 3.48 -6.02 1.66
CA VAL A 27 2.35 -5.34 2.34
C VAL A 27 1.12 -5.28 1.42
N GLU A 28 1.28 -4.82 0.18
CA GLU A 28 0.20 -4.74 -0.79
C GLU A 28 -0.41 -6.13 -1.07
N MET A 29 0.43 -7.16 -1.24
CA MET A 29 -0.02 -8.53 -1.46
C MET A 29 -0.86 -9.06 -0.30
N HIS A 30 -0.44 -8.85 0.95
CA HIS A 30 -1.21 -9.29 2.12
C HIS A 30 -2.54 -8.54 2.24
N LEU A 31 -2.54 -7.21 2.03
CA LEU A 31 -3.76 -6.42 2.14
C LEU A 31 -4.79 -6.72 1.06
N ARG A 32 -4.36 -7.14 -0.14
CA ARG A 32 -5.29 -7.62 -1.18
C ARG A 32 -6.14 -8.80 -0.71
N SER A 33 -5.59 -9.67 0.14
CA SER A 33 -6.29 -10.83 0.71
C SER A 33 -7.04 -10.46 2.00
N GLU A 34 -6.35 -9.79 2.93
CA GLU A 34 -6.86 -9.54 4.28
C GLU A 34 -7.82 -8.35 4.37
N HIS A 35 -7.75 -7.41 3.42
CA HIS A 35 -8.58 -6.20 3.38
C HIS A 35 -9.07 -5.94 1.94
N PRO A 36 -9.91 -6.84 1.38
CA PRO A 36 -10.34 -6.75 -0.01
C PRO A 36 -11.21 -5.51 -0.25
N PRO A 37 -11.24 -4.98 -1.50
CA PRO A 37 -12.06 -3.82 -1.82
C PRO A 37 -13.54 -4.01 -1.48
N LEU A 38 -14.12 -3.02 -0.81
CA LEU A 38 -15.49 -3.07 -0.24
C LEU A 38 -16.58 -3.49 -1.25
N CYS A 39 -16.45 -3.03 -2.50
CA CYS A 39 -17.45 -3.29 -3.54
C CYS A 39 -17.23 -4.62 -4.30
N GLY A 40 -16.47 -5.56 -3.73
CA GLY A 40 -16.24 -6.89 -4.31
C GLY A 40 -15.38 -6.91 -5.58
N ARG A 41 -14.70 -5.79 -5.88
CA ARG A 41 -13.79 -5.70 -7.03
C ARG A 41 -12.44 -6.29 -6.65
N ASP A 42 -11.83 -7.07 -7.55
CA ASP A 42 -10.44 -7.48 -7.39
C ASP A 42 -9.49 -6.30 -7.57
N HIS A 43 -8.60 -6.08 -6.60
CA HIS A 43 -7.69 -4.93 -6.56
C HIS A 43 -6.71 -4.92 -7.75
N LEU A 44 -6.08 -6.07 -8.03
CA LEU A 44 -5.08 -6.18 -9.10
C LEU A 44 -5.73 -5.96 -10.47
N SER A 45 -6.94 -6.47 -10.67
CA SER A 45 -7.77 -6.23 -11.86
C SER A 45 -8.22 -4.77 -11.98
N PHE A 46 -8.53 -4.10 -10.86
CA PHE A 46 -8.87 -2.67 -10.86
C PHE A 46 -7.68 -1.81 -11.28
N ARG A 47 -6.49 -2.05 -10.71
CA ARG A 47 -5.27 -1.33 -11.08
C ARG A 47 -4.77 -1.69 -12.48
N SER A 48 -5.09 -2.89 -12.97
CA SER A 48 -4.78 -3.37 -14.33
C SER A 48 -5.94 -3.18 -15.32
N TYR A 49 -6.74 -2.12 -15.17
CA TYR A 49 -8.02 -1.98 -15.89
C TYR A 49 -7.90 -2.09 -17.42
N TYR A 50 -6.91 -1.42 -18.01
CA TYR A 50 -6.64 -1.45 -19.46
C TYR A 50 -5.29 -2.10 -19.80
N PHE A 51 -4.28 -1.86 -18.95
CA PHE A 51 -2.94 -2.40 -19.10
C PHE A 51 -2.51 -3.05 -17.79
N PRO A 52 -1.79 -4.19 -17.83
CA PRO A 52 -1.24 -4.80 -16.62
C PRO A 52 -0.35 -3.82 -15.85
N VAL A 53 -0.54 -3.77 -14.53
CA VAL A 53 0.34 -3.00 -13.63
C VAL A 53 1.78 -3.48 -13.78
N LYS A 54 2.72 -2.54 -13.81
CA LYS A 54 4.16 -2.83 -13.89
C LYS A 54 4.93 -1.88 -12.99
N ASN A 55 5.61 -2.43 -11.97
CA ASN A 55 6.50 -1.72 -11.06
C ASN A 55 5.84 -0.53 -10.32
N VAL A 56 4.57 -0.68 -9.94
CA VAL A 56 3.82 0.31 -9.14
C VAL A 56 3.12 -0.43 -8.02
N ILE A 57 3.22 0.11 -6.81
CA ILE A 57 2.57 -0.37 -5.60
C ILE A 57 1.51 0.65 -5.19
N ASP A 58 0.32 0.17 -4.83
CA ASP A 58 -0.77 1.02 -4.38
C ASP A 58 -0.59 1.45 -2.91
N GLY A 59 -0.03 2.64 -2.71
CA GLY A 59 0.13 3.23 -1.38
C GLY A 59 -1.19 3.47 -0.65
N ASP A 60 -2.27 3.79 -1.36
CA ASP A 60 -3.59 4.01 -0.76
C ASP A 60 -4.15 2.72 -0.15
N LEU A 61 -3.86 1.57 -0.79
CA LEU A 61 -4.17 0.28 -0.20
C LEU A 61 -3.26 0.02 1.01
N CYS A 62 -1.95 0.19 0.88
CA CYS A 62 -0.99 -0.07 1.96
C CYS A 62 -1.33 0.67 3.27
N GLU A 63 -1.78 1.92 3.17
CA GLU A 63 -2.17 2.73 4.33
C GLU A 63 -3.43 2.24 5.06
N GLN A 64 -4.27 1.44 4.40
CA GLN A 64 -5.43 0.80 5.05
C GLN A 64 -5.00 -0.23 6.10
N PHE A 65 -3.72 -0.59 6.17
CA PHE A 65 -3.16 -1.42 7.25
C PHE A 65 -3.61 -0.91 8.62
N ASN A 66 -3.53 0.40 8.85
CA ASN A 66 -3.90 1.05 10.11
C ASN A 66 -5.41 0.99 10.42
N SER A 67 -6.24 0.70 9.42
CA SER A 67 -7.71 0.55 9.55
C SER A 67 -8.15 -0.92 9.69
N MET A 68 -7.23 -1.88 9.61
CA MET A 68 -7.55 -3.30 9.82
C MET A 68 -7.75 -3.62 11.30
N GLU A 69 -8.45 -4.70 11.59
CA GLU A 69 -8.54 -5.27 12.93
C GLU A 69 -7.13 -5.56 13.51
N PRO A 70 -6.87 -5.31 14.81
CA PRO A 70 -5.54 -5.51 15.41
C PRO A 70 -4.97 -6.91 15.20
N ASN A 71 -5.80 -7.94 15.18
CA ASN A 71 -5.38 -9.31 14.90
C ASN A 71 -4.83 -9.48 13.48
N LYS A 72 -5.45 -8.83 12.49
CA LYS A 72 -4.97 -8.85 11.09
C LYS A 72 -3.70 -8.05 10.93
N GLN A 73 -3.61 -6.88 11.57
CA GLN A 73 -2.38 -6.09 11.60
C GLN A 73 -1.22 -6.93 12.16
N LYS A 74 -1.47 -7.63 13.27
CA LYS A 74 -0.50 -8.53 13.89
C LYS A 74 -0.06 -9.64 12.93
N ASN A 75 -1.00 -10.38 12.34
CA ASN A 75 -0.68 -11.47 11.42
C ASN A 75 0.18 -10.99 10.24
N VAL A 76 -0.23 -9.91 9.57
CA VAL A 76 0.53 -9.34 8.44
C VAL A 76 1.91 -8.85 8.90
N SER A 77 2.00 -8.19 10.06
CA SER A 77 3.30 -7.73 10.56
C SER A 77 4.24 -8.89 10.92
N GLU A 78 3.72 -9.99 11.47
CA GLU A 78 4.51 -11.18 11.80
C GLU A 78 5.03 -11.88 10.53
N GLU A 79 4.23 -11.94 9.46
CA GLU A 79 4.67 -12.46 8.16
C GLU A 79 5.77 -11.61 7.50
N LEU A 80 5.87 -10.33 7.90
CA LEU A 80 6.91 -9.40 7.47
C LEU A 80 8.10 -9.32 8.44
N ASP A 81 8.14 -10.17 9.48
CA ASP A 81 9.12 -10.13 10.58
C ASP A 81 9.19 -8.74 11.26
N ARG A 82 8.03 -8.11 11.48
CA ARG A 82 7.88 -6.78 12.09
C ARG A 82 6.74 -6.76 13.10
N THR A 83 6.61 -5.64 13.78
CA THR A 83 5.45 -5.30 14.62
C THR A 83 4.53 -4.32 13.91
N PRO A 84 3.22 -4.25 14.27
CA PRO A 84 2.32 -3.30 13.64
C PRO A 84 2.80 -1.84 13.70
N PRO A 85 3.32 -1.32 14.83
CA PRO A 85 3.86 0.04 14.87
C PRO A 85 5.06 0.28 13.94
N GLU A 86 5.91 -0.72 13.71
CA GLU A 86 7.02 -0.60 12.76
C GLU A 86 6.54 -0.54 11.32
N VAL A 87 5.51 -1.32 10.97
CA VAL A 87 4.85 -1.24 9.65
C VAL A 87 4.22 0.14 9.47
N SER A 88 3.41 0.60 10.43
CA SER A 88 2.77 1.93 10.41
C SER A 88 3.79 3.05 10.24
N LYS A 89 4.87 3.02 11.02
CA LYS A 89 5.97 4.00 10.91
C LYS A 89 6.61 3.99 9.53
N LYS A 90 6.88 2.80 8.97
CA LYS A 90 7.49 2.68 7.64
C LYS A 90 6.55 3.20 6.52
N LEU A 91 5.23 3.06 6.67
CA LEU A 91 4.25 3.68 5.78
C LEU A 91 4.30 5.22 5.89
N GLU A 92 4.36 5.75 7.11
CA GLU A 92 4.44 7.19 7.39
C GLU A 92 5.76 7.84 6.92
N ASP A 93 6.88 7.11 6.94
CA ASP A 93 8.18 7.61 6.50
C ASP A 93 8.16 8.06 5.02
N ILE A 94 7.38 7.36 4.17
CA ILE A 94 7.20 7.76 2.76
C ILE A 94 6.46 9.10 2.66
N ARG A 95 5.39 9.29 3.44
CA ARG A 95 4.67 10.57 3.50
C ARG A 95 5.55 11.68 4.03
N THR A 96 6.27 11.42 5.13
CA THR A 96 7.16 12.41 5.76
C THR A 96 8.26 12.86 4.80
N ARG A 97 8.78 11.97 3.96
CA ARG A 97 9.89 12.27 3.05
C ARG A 97 9.47 12.96 1.75
N TYR A 98 8.29 12.66 1.22
CA TYR A 98 7.85 13.09 -0.12
C TYR A 98 6.54 13.88 -0.15
N ALA A 99 5.85 13.98 0.99
CA ALA A 99 4.54 14.60 1.14
C ALA A 99 4.46 15.40 2.46
N PHE A 100 3.24 15.60 2.95
CA PHE A 100 2.87 16.38 4.13
C PHE A 100 1.90 15.60 5.02
#